data_AF-T0MK59-F1
#
_entry.id   AF-T0MK59-F1
#
_cell.length_a   1.000
_cell.length_b   1.000
_cell.length_c   1.000
_cell.angle_alpha   90.00
_cell.angle_beta   90.00
_cell.angle_gamma   90.00
#
_symmetry.space_group_name_H-M   'P 1'
#
loop_
_entity.id
_entity.type
_entity.pdbx_description
1 polymer ?
#
loop_
_entity_poly.entity_id
_entity_poly.type
_entity_poly.pdbx_seq_one_letter_code
_entity_poly.pdbx_strand_id
1 'polypeptide(L)'
;MERILQENEEFDMNLFDQIVLNANNPISNDKQKSEDILIKFKNKNSSWTKVDYILKNSTIQQSHYVALQILEDTIKTKWYILDENIKSGIRDYVFKLVIEKTNVGCQKYVIQELNRIIVEIAKRDWPKRWPNFIPDLINTSTSISMDVCKNTLEILKKLNEDVFLRSDGGITTLRKRILTKQMKIEFPTIFNFLK
;
A
#
# COMPACT_ATOMS: atom_id res chain seq x y z
N MET A 1 15.59 -6.01 21.80
CA MET A 1 15.62 -6.11 20.32
C MET A 1 14.59 -7.12 19.79
N GLU A 2 14.57 -8.38 20.25
CA GLU A 2 13.60 -9.38 19.75
C GLU A 2 12.16 -9.20 20.27
N ARG A 3 11.93 -8.22 21.13
CA ARG A 3 10.62 -7.95 21.75
C ARG A 3 9.53 -7.58 20.73
N ILE A 4 9.91 -6.90 19.65
CA ILE A 4 9.01 -6.63 18.50
C ILE A 4 8.59 -7.91 17.76
N LEU A 5 9.23 -9.05 18.05
CA LEU A 5 8.90 -10.36 17.49
C LEU A 5 7.96 -11.18 18.40
N GLN A 6 7.48 -10.66 19.53
CA GLN A 6 6.52 -11.38 20.37
C GLN A 6 5.10 -10.89 20.08
N GLU A 7 4.17 -11.80 19.76
CA GLU A 7 2.78 -11.44 19.41
C GLU A 7 1.91 -11.13 20.63
N ASN A 8 2.34 -11.57 21.82
CA ASN A 8 1.61 -11.46 23.08
C ASN A 8 1.99 -10.23 23.92
N GLU A 9 2.97 -9.43 23.47
CA GLU A 9 3.38 -8.20 24.15
C GLU A 9 2.95 -6.96 23.36
N GLU A 10 2.77 -5.84 24.06
CA GLU A 10 2.52 -4.55 23.42
C GLU A 10 3.65 -4.21 22.44
N PHE A 11 3.27 -3.74 21.25
CA PHE A 11 4.24 -3.42 20.21
C PHE A 11 5.03 -2.17 20.61
N ASP A 12 6.29 -2.37 21.01
CA ASP A 12 7.20 -1.30 21.41
C ASP A 12 7.66 -0.48 20.18
N MET A 13 7.02 0.67 19.99
CA MET A 13 7.30 1.58 18.89
C MET A 13 8.71 2.17 18.99
N ASN A 14 9.15 2.55 20.19
CA ASN A 14 10.47 3.16 20.39
C ASN A 14 11.58 2.16 20.03
N LEU A 15 11.40 0.89 20.41
CA LEU A 15 12.33 -0.17 20.05
C LEU A 15 12.33 -0.43 18.54
N PHE A 16 11.15 -0.45 17.90
CA PHE A 16 11.07 -0.60 16.44
C PHE A 16 11.82 0.52 15.72
N ASP A 17 11.61 1.76 16.14
CA ASP A 17 12.27 2.95 15.60
C ASP A 17 13.79 2.88 15.74
N GLN A 18 14.29 2.46 16.92
CA GLN A 18 15.72 2.26 17.13
C GLN A 18 16.31 1.17 16.23
N ILE A 19 15.60 0.04 16.07
CA ILE A 19 16.04 -1.05 15.19
C ILE A 19 16.10 -0.56 13.74
N VAL A 20 15.10 0.19 13.29
CA VAL A 20 15.08 0.76 11.93
C VAL A 20 16.21 1.76 11.73
N LEU A 21 16.47 2.65 12.69
CA LEU A 21 17.59 3.59 12.60
C LEU A 21 18.95 2.87 12.56
N ASN A 22 19.14 1.86 13.41
CA ASN A 22 20.39 1.09 13.45
C ASN A 22 20.65 0.33 12.15
N ALA A 23 19.61 -0.29 11.58
CA ALA A 23 19.70 -0.99 10.29
C ALA A 23 20.07 -0.04 9.14
N ASN A 24 19.56 1.20 9.16
CA ASN A 24 19.85 2.20 8.13
C ASN A 24 21.15 2.99 8.36
N ASN A 25 21.83 2.82 9.49
CA ASN A 25 23.09 3.50 9.80
C ASN A 25 24.30 2.62 9.41
N PRO A 26 25.12 3.00 8.41
CA PRO A 26 26.26 2.21 7.96
C PRO A 26 27.35 1.97 9.02
N ILE A 27 27.39 2.82 10.06
CA ILE A 27 28.45 2.83 11.09
C ILE A 27 28.01 2.05 12.35
N SER A 28 26.73 1.64 12.45
CA SER A 28 26.23 1.02 13.66
C SER A 28 26.79 -0.41 13.83
N ASN A 29 27.30 -0.70 15.02
CA ASN A 29 27.83 -2.03 15.36
C ASN A 29 26.71 -3.11 15.42
N ASP A 30 25.46 -2.67 15.57
CA ASP A 30 24.28 -3.52 15.61
C ASP A 30 23.50 -3.56 14.28
N LYS A 31 24.08 -3.04 13.19
CA LYS A 31 23.42 -2.97 11.87
C LYS A 31 22.91 -4.34 11.43
N GLN A 32 23.82 -5.33 11.36
CA GLN A 32 23.49 -6.66 10.85
C GLN A 32 22.42 -7.36 11.70
N LYS A 33 22.53 -7.25 13.03
CA LYS A 33 21.52 -7.79 13.94
C LYS A 33 20.16 -7.10 13.74
N SER A 34 20.15 -5.79 13.54
CA SER A 34 18.93 -5.02 13.32
C SER A 34 18.29 -5.36 11.97
N GLU A 35 19.08 -5.54 10.92
CA GLU A 35 18.62 -6.02 9.61
C GLU A 35 17.98 -7.41 9.70
N ASP A 36 18.64 -8.36 10.38
CA ASP A 36 18.12 -9.71 10.58
C ASP A 36 16.77 -9.71 11.32
N ILE A 37 16.64 -8.86 12.35
CA ILE A 37 15.38 -8.70 13.08
C ILE A 37 14.29 -8.09 12.20
N LEU A 38 14.62 -7.07 11.40
CA LEU A 38 13.65 -6.48 10.46
C LEU A 38 13.20 -7.48 9.42
N ILE A 39 14.10 -8.32 8.89
CA ILE A 39 13.75 -9.39 7.95
C ILE A 39 12.81 -10.40 8.62
N LYS A 40 13.15 -10.86 9.83
CA LYS A 40 12.28 -11.75 10.63
C LYS A 40 10.91 -11.12 10.87
N PHE A 41 10.86 -9.83 11.18
CA PHE A 41 9.61 -9.10 11.36
C PHE A 41 8.82 -9.03 10.05
N LYS A 42 9.44 -8.62 8.92
CA LYS A 42 8.77 -8.54 7.61
C LYS A 42 8.20 -9.89 7.14
N ASN A 43 8.87 -11.00 7.46
CA ASN A 43 8.46 -12.32 7.00
C ASN A 43 7.24 -12.89 7.73
N LYS A 44 6.89 -12.38 8.92
CA LYS A 44 5.71 -12.83 9.66
C LYS A 44 4.41 -12.53 8.93
N ASN A 45 3.43 -13.42 9.07
CA ASN A 45 2.13 -13.28 8.41
C ASN A 45 1.26 -12.18 9.04
N SER A 46 1.49 -11.85 10.31
CA SER A 46 0.72 -10.87 11.07
C SER A 46 1.30 -9.45 10.99
N SER A 47 2.46 -9.22 10.36
CA SER A 47 3.14 -7.92 10.40
C SER A 47 2.39 -6.78 9.76
N TRP A 48 1.55 -7.06 8.76
CA TRP A 48 0.69 -6.04 8.14
C TRP A 48 -0.28 -5.41 9.15
N THR A 49 -0.66 -6.13 10.22
CA THR A 49 -1.56 -5.60 11.27
C THR A 49 -0.93 -4.45 12.06
N LYS A 50 0.40 -4.36 12.08
CA LYS A 50 1.13 -3.30 12.79
C LYS A 50 1.36 -2.05 11.94
N VAL A 51 1.06 -2.09 10.64
CA VAL A 51 1.32 -0.99 9.70
C VAL A 51 0.56 0.27 10.12
N ASP A 52 -0.71 0.15 10.50
CA ASP A 52 -1.51 1.30 10.94
C ASP A 52 -0.92 1.96 12.19
N TYR A 53 -0.52 1.13 13.16
CA TYR A 53 0.08 1.61 14.40
C TYR A 53 1.41 2.32 14.14
N ILE A 54 2.26 1.79 13.25
CA ILE A 54 3.54 2.41 12.90
C ILE A 54 3.31 3.74 12.19
N LEU A 55 2.42 3.80 11.20
CA LEU A 55 2.15 5.03 10.43
C LEU A 55 1.50 6.16 11.24
N LYS A 56 0.87 5.83 12.38
CA LYS A 56 0.25 6.82 13.27
C LYS A 56 1.18 7.30 14.37
N ASN A 57 2.01 6.41 14.93
CA ASN A 57 2.78 6.71 16.15
C ASN A 57 4.27 6.95 15.89
N SER A 58 4.81 6.46 14.77
CA SER A 58 6.20 6.72 14.41
C SER A 58 6.39 8.16 13.98
N THR A 59 7.49 8.77 14.40
CA THR A 59 7.98 10.04 13.82
C THR A 59 9.07 9.82 12.78
N ILE A 60 9.57 8.58 12.67
CA ILE A 60 10.71 8.22 11.83
C ILE A 60 10.23 7.85 10.42
N GLN A 61 10.77 8.55 9.42
CA GLN A 61 10.47 8.32 8.01
C GLN A 61 10.85 6.90 7.55
N GLN A 62 12.00 6.39 8.00
CA GLN A 62 12.47 5.04 7.68
C GLN A 62 11.49 3.97 8.20
N SER A 63 10.90 4.18 9.37
CA SER A 63 9.90 3.28 9.94
C SER A 63 8.61 3.27 9.13
N HIS A 64 8.19 4.43 8.61
CA HIS A 64 7.08 4.51 7.65
C HIS A 64 7.36 3.71 6.38
N TYR A 65 8.56 3.83 5.81
CA TYR A 65 8.94 3.04 4.63
C TYR A 65 8.89 1.54 4.91
N VAL A 66 9.41 1.09 6.05
CA VAL A 66 9.35 -0.33 6.43
C VAL A 66 7.90 -0.80 6.56
N ALA A 67 7.02 0.00 7.18
CA ALA A 67 5.61 -0.33 7.32
C ALA A 67 4.89 -0.44 5.96
N LEU A 68 5.10 0.54 5.06
CA LEU A 68 4.53 0.53 3.72
C LEU A 68 5.06 -0.64 2.89
N GLN A 69 6.35 -0.97 3.03
CA GLN A 69 6.96 -2.12 2.37
C GLN A 69 6.34 -3.44 2.85
N ILE A 70 6.10 -3.61 4.16
CA ILE A 70 5.43 -4.81 4.70
C ILE A 70 4.05 -4.98 4.07
N LEU A 71 3.30 -3.88 3.95
CA LEU A 71 1.98 -3.91 3.35
C LEU A 71 2.06 -4.28 1.86
N GLU A 72 2.96 -3.65 1.11
CA GLU A 72 3.18 -3.94 -0.30
C GLU A 72 3.60 -5.41 -0.53
N ASP A 73 4.56 -5.92 0.25
CA ASP A 73 5.05 -7.29 0.15
C ASP A 73 3.95 -8.31 0.47
N THR A 74 3.10 -8.01 1.47
CA THR A 74 1.94 -8.84 1.83
C THR A 74 0.96 -8.94 0.64
N ILE A 75 0.66 -7.82 -0.02
CA ILE A 75 -0.20 -7.79 -1.21
C ILE A 75 0.49 -8.49 -2.39
N LYS A 76 1.80 -8.33 -2.56
CA LYS A 76 2.49 -8.92 -3.70
C LYS A 76 2.61 -10.42 -3.63
N THR A 77 2.94 -10.96 -2.45
CA THR A 77 3.38 -12.34 -2.27
C THR A 77 2.34 -13.22 -1.59
N LYS A 78 1.55 -12.67 -0.66
CA LYS A 78 0.62 -13.42 0.18
C LYS A 78 -0.85 -13.16 -0.14
N TRP A 79 -1.19 -12.26 -1.07
CA TRP A 79 -2.59 -11.91 -1.32
C TRP A 79 -3.47 -13.10 -1.60
N TYR A 80 -3.08 -14.04 -2.46
CA TYR A 80 -3.94 -15.17 -2.82
C TYR A 80 -4.20 -16.17 -1.70
N ILE A 81 -3.33 -16.24 -0.68
CA ILE A 81 -3.50 -17.13 0.48
C ILE A 81 -4.32 -16.50 1.62
N LEU A 82 -4.57 -15.19 1.58
CA LEU A 82 -5.39 -14.52 2.59
C LEU A 82 -6.88 -14.81 2.39
N ASP A 83 -7.61 -14.89 3.49
CA ASP A 83 -9.06 -14.99 3.47
C ASP A 83 -9.71 -13.73 2.88
N GLU A 84 -10.86 -13.88 2.24
CA GLU A 84 -11.55 -12.76 1.60
C GLU A 84 -11.95 -11.66 2.60
N ASN A 85 -12.28 -12.03 3.84
CA ASN A 85 -12.55 -11.06 4.92
C ASN A 85 -11.34 -10.16 5.20
N ILE A 86 -10.14 -10.75 5.26
CA ILE A 86 -8.89 -10.01 5.49
C ILE A 86 -8.57 -9.14 4.28
N LYS A 87 -8.73 -9.67 3.06
CA LYS A 87 -8.54 -8.89 1.82
C LYS A 87 -9.47 -7.69 1.78
N SER A 88 -10.74 -7.87 2.11
CA SER A 88 -11.70 -6.77 2.17
C SER A 88 -11.30 -5.73 3.21
N GLY A 89 -10.90 -6.16 4.41
CA GLY A 89 -10.39 -5.26 5.43
C GLY A 89 -9.17 -4.45 4.97
N ILE A 90 -8.20 -5.09 4.30
CA ILE A 90 -7.02 -4.42 3.76
C ILE A 90 -7.40 -3.44 2.64
N ARG A 91 -8.33 -3.80 1.74
CA ARG A 91 -8.83 -2.90 0.68
C ARG A 91 -9.44 -1.64 1.27
N ASP A 92 -10.38 -1.80 2.17
CA ASP A 92 -11.11 -0.68 2.78
C ASP A 92 -10.17 0.20 3.59
N TYR A 93 -9.22 -0.42 4.31
CA TYR A 93 -8.18 0.28 5.05
C TYR A 93 -7.29 1.11 4.13
N VAL A 94 -6.69 0.50 3.10
CA VAL A 94 -5.77 1.21 2.18
C VAL A 94 -6.51 2.31 1.43
N PHE A 95 -7.73 2.05 0.98
CA PHE A 95 -8.55 3.05 0.31
C PHE A 95 -8.77 4.28 1.21
N LYS A 96 -9.22 4.07 2.46
CA LYS A 96 -9.41 5.16 3.43
C LYS A 96 -8.10 5.89 3.74
N LEU A 97 -7.01 5.15 3.91
CA LEU A 97 -5.70 5.70 4.25
C LEU A 97 -5.15 6.59 3.12
N VAL A 98 -5.29 6.18 1.85
CA VAL A 98 -4.90 7.00 0.69
C VAL A 98 -5.63 8.35 0.71
N ILE A 99 -6.94 8.32 0.94
CA ILE A 99 -7.78 9.51 0.95
C ILE A 99 -7.40 10.41 2.15
N GLU A 100 -7.30 9.84 3.35
CA GLU A 100 -6.93 10.56 4.57
C GLU A 100 -5.56 11.25 4.42
N LYS A 101 -4.52 10.48 4.07
CA LYS A 101 -3.14 11.00 3.98
C LYS A 101 -2.98 12.03 2.87
N THR A 102 -3.74 11.91 1.79
CA THR A 102 -3.77 12.94 0.75
C THR A 102 -4.46 14.20 1.24
N ASN A 103 -5.61 14.07 1.89
CA ASN A 103 -6.40 15.21 2.36
C ASN A 103 -5.67 16.03 3.44
N VAL A 104 -4.91 15.37 4.32
CA VAL A 104 -4.11 16.08 5.35
C VAL A 104 -2.78 16.63 4.81
N GLY A 105 -2.46 16.42 3.53
CA GLY A 105 -1.18 16.87 2.95
C GLY A 105 0.04 16.16 3.56
N CYS A 106 -0.05 14.84 3.80
CA CYS A 106 1.07 14.04 4.33
C CYS A 106 2.29 14.08 3.39
N GLN A 107 3.44 13.60 3.86
CA GLN A 107 4.68 13.62 3.06
C GLN A 107 4.48 12.90 1.73
N LYS A 108 4.94 13.54 0.64
CA LYS A 108 4.73 13.07 -0.73
C LYS A 108 5.13 11.60 -0.96
N TYR A 109 6.21 11.14 -0.30
CA TYR A 109 6.65 9.75 -0.44
C TYR A 109 5.63 8.75 0.10
N VAL A 110 4.95 9.08 1.21
CA VAL A 110 3.91 8.21 1.81
C VAL A 110 2.75 8.06 0.83
N ILE A 111 2.27 9.19 0.29
CA ILE A 111 1.17 9.22 -0.68
C ILE A 111 1.55 8.42 -1.94
N GLN A 112 2.76 8.64 -2.46
CA GLN A 112 3.24 7.91 -3.63
C GLN A 112 3.30 6.40 -3.41
N GLU A 113 3.80 5.95 -2.26
CA GLU A 113 3.85 4.53 -1.92
C GLU A 113 2.46 3.93 -1.70
N LEU A 114 1.55 4.65 -1.01
CA LEU A 114 0.16 4.23 -0.89
C LEU A 114 -0.56 4.10 -2.25
N ASN A 115 -0.27 5.00 -3.19
CA ASN A 115 -0.76 4.88 -4.57
C ASN A 115 -0.23 3.64 -5.27
N ARG A 116 1.02 3.22 -5.01
CA ARG A 116 1.53 1.93 -5.54
C ARG A 116 0.75 0.77 -4.95
N ILE A 117 0.59 0.78 -3.63
CA ILE A 117 -0.08 -0.28 -2.87
C ILE A 117 -1.53 -0.47 -3.35
N ILE A 118 -2.31 0.60 -3.48
CA ILE A 118 -3.70 0.49 -3.95
C ILE A 118 -3.80 -0.02 -5.39
N VAL A 119 -2.85 0.37 -6.25
CA VAL A 119 -2.76 -0.15 -7.63
C VAL A 119 -2.41 -1.64 -7.65
N GLU A 120 -1.51 -2.10 -6.77
CA GLU A 120 -1.18 -3.52 -6.63
C GLU A 120 -2.39 -4.34 -6.17
N ILE A 121 -3.23 -3.80 -5.28
CA ILE A 121 -4.50 -4.42 -4.89
C ILE A 121 -5.45 -4.47 -6.10
N ALA A 122 -5.65 -3.34 -6.80
CA ALA A 122 -6.56 -3.28 -7.95
C ALA A 122 -6.17 -4.28 -9.05
N LYS A 123 -4.87 -4.41 -9.35
CA LYS A 123 -4.35 -5.42 -10.30
C LYS A 123 -4.74 -6.85 -9.94
N ARG A 124 -4.93 -7.17 -8.66
CA ARG A 124 -5.29 -8.53 -8.18
C ARG A 124 -6.79 -8.75 -8.11
N ASP A 125 -7.56 -7.75 -7.71
CA ASP A 125 -8.98 -7.92 -7.36
C ASP A 125 -9.98 -7.22 -8.29
N TRP A 126 -9.62 -6.11 -8.93
CA TRP A 126 -10.52 -5.39 -9.83
C TRP A 126 -10.54 -6.04 -11.23
N PRO A 127 -11.69 -6.26 -11.89
CA PRO A 127 -13.04 -5.87 -11.47
C PRO A 127 -13.81 -6.93 -10.66
N LYS A 128 -13.39 -8.20 -10.67
CA LYS A 128 -14.25 -9.29 -10.19
C LYS A 128 -14.59 -9.20 -8.71
N ARG A 129 -13.61 -8.94 -7.85
CA ARG A 129 -13.80 -8.86 -6.39
C ARG A 129 -13.98 -7.43 -5.92
N TRP A 130 -13.53 -6.45 -6.70
CA TRP A 130 -13.60 -5.03 -6.35
C TRP A 130 -14.23 -4.20 -7.48
N PRO A 131 -15.50 -4.46 -7.87
CA PRO A 131 -16.08 -3.89 -9.10
C PRO A 131 -16.17 -2.36 -9.08
N ASN A 132 -16.49 -1.78 -7.93
CA ASN A 132 -16.71 -0.34 -7.80
C ASN A 132 -15.43 0.46 -7.54
N PHE A 133 -14.24 -0.13 -7.68
CA PHE A 133 -12.97 0.55 -7.37
C PHE A 133 -12.83 1.94 -8.04
N ILE A 134 -13.04 2.03 -9.36
CA ILE A 134 -12.90 3.31 -10.09
C ILE A 134 -14.06 4.28 -9.76
N PRO A 135 -15.33 3.87 -9.83
CA PRO A 135 -16.44 4.73 -9.43
C PRO A 135 -16.31 5.28 -8.00
N ASP A 136 -15.98 4.44 -7.03
CA ASP A 136 -15.85 4.83 -5.63
C ASP A 136 -14.66 5.78 -5.44
N LEU A 137 -13.53 5.53 -6.11
CA LEU A 137 -12.36 6.40 -6.07
C LEU A 137 -12.69 7.81 -6.60
N ILE A 138 -13.35 7.88 -7.75
CA ILE A 138 -13.77 9.15 -8.37
C ILE A 138 -14.78 9.88 -7.47
N ASN A 139 -15.86 9.21 -7.07
CA ASN A 139 -16.92 9.81 -6.26
C ASN A 139 -16.36 10.36 -4.93
N THR A 140 -15.55 9.55 -4.24
CA THR A 140 -14.92 9.96 -2.98
C THR A 140 -14.01 11.16 -3.18
N SER A 141 -13.24 11.20 -4.27
CA SER A 141 -12.33 12.30 -4.55
C SER A 141 -13.06 13.62 -4.78
N THR A 142 -14.16 13.60 -5.56
CA THR A 142 -14.94 14.80 -5.89
C THR A 142 -15.62 15.44 -4.67
N SER A 143 -15.87 14.68 -3.62
CA SER A 143 -16.57 15.17 -2.42
C SER A 143 -15.65 15.67 -1.31
N ILE A 144 -14.32 15.45 -1.39
CA ILE A 144 -13.40 15.70 -0.27
C ILE A 144 -12.53 16.94 -0.50
N SER A 145 -11.62 16.91 -1.46
CA SER A 145 -10.71 18.03 -1.73
C SER A 145 -10.01 17.91 -3.07
N MET A 146 -9.51 19.05 -3.59
CA MET A 146 -8.79 19.10 -4.86
C MET A 146 -7.49 18.29 -4.84
N ASP A 147 -6.82 18.20 -3.68
CA ASP A 147 -5.63 17.36 -3.52
C ASP A 147 -5.96 15.87 -3.68
N VAL A 148 -7.11 15.43 -3.14
CA VAL A 148 -7.60 14.06 -3.32
C VAL A 148 -7.98 13.79 -4.78
N CYS A 149 -8.60 14.75 -5.48
CA CYS A 149 -8.84 14.65 -6.93
C CYS A 149 -7.55 14.49 -7.71
N LYS A 150 -6.55 15.33 -7.44
CA LYS A 150 -5.23 15.27 -8.09
C LYS A 150 -4.55 13.92 -7.84
N ASN A 151 -4.58 13.42 -6.60
CA ASN A 151 -4.00 12.13 -6.27
C ASN A 151 -4.75 10.96 -6.94
N THR A 152 -6.08 11.07 -7.05
CA THR A 152 -6.90 10.10 -7.79
C THR A 152 -6.48 9.98 -9.24
N LEU A 153 -6.17 11.10 -9.90
CA LEU A 153 -5.61 11.09 -11.26
C LEU A 153 -4.25 10.41 -11.32
N GLU A 154 -3.38 10.61 -10.33
CA GLU A 154 -2.09 9.89 -10.25
C GLU A 154 -2.27 8.38 -10.09
N ILE A 155 -3.26 7.93 -9.29
CA ILE A 155 -3.60 6.51 -9.14
C ILE A 155 -4.11 5.92 -10.46
N LEU A 156 -5.05 6.60 -11.13
CA LEU A 156 -5.63 6.15 -12.40
C LEU A 156 -4.57 6.10 -13.51
N LYS A 157 -3.71 7.13 -13.58
CA LYS A 157 -2.56 7.17 -14.48
C LYS A 157 -1.65 5.97 -14.22
N LYS A 158 -1.27 5.74 -12.96
CA LYS A 158 -0.38 4.64 -12.60
C LYS A 158 -0.98 3.27 -12.94
N LEU A 159 -2.27 3.06 -12.67
CA LEU A 159 -2.97 1.84 -13.05
C LEU A 159 -2.95 1.66 -14.58
N ASN A 160 -3.16 2.73 -15.35
CA ASN A 160 -3.08 2.67 -16.80
C ASN A 160 -1.67 2.28 -17.28
N GLU A 161 -0.63 2.92 -16.76
CA GLU A 161 0.77 2.60 -17.09
C GLU A 161 1.10 1.12 -16.80
N ASP A 162 0.68 0.61 -15.64
CA ASP A 162 0.90 -0.80 -15.27
C ASP A 162 0.11 -1.78 -16.15
N VAL A 163 -1.10 -1.42 -16.59
CA VAL A 163 -1.97 -2.28 -17.42
C VAL A 163 -1.59 -2.25 -18.89
N PHE A 164 -1.12 -1.12 -19.44
CA PHE A 164 -0.87 -0.96 -20.87
C PHE A 164 0.63 -0.97 -21.20
N LEU A 165 1.45 -0.24 -20.45
CA LEU A 165 2.83 0.06 -20.84
C LEU A 165 3.84 -0.96 -20.29
N ARG A 166 3.61 -1.50 -19.09
CA ARG A 166 4.57 -2.46 -18.48
C ARG A 166 4.39 -3.87 -19.03
N SER A 167 5.45 -4.42 -19.61
CA SER A 167 5.53 -5.80 -20.11
C SER A 167 5.76 -6.82 -18.98
N ASP A 168 6.33 -6.40 -17.85
CA ASP A 168 6.78 -7.22 -16.72
C ASP A 168 5.97 -6.98 -15.43
N GLY A 169 4.75 -6.43 -15.54
CA GLY A 169 3.97 -5.85 -14.43
C GLY A 169 3.49 -6.77 -13.29
N GLY A 170 4.10 -7.94 -13.10
CA GLY A 170 3.79 -8.86 -12.00
C GLY A 170 2.42 -9.53 -12.11
N ILE A 171 1.81 -9.51 -13.30
CA ILE A 171 0.52 -10.15 -13.60
C ILE A 171 0.63 -11.00 -14.86
N THR A 172 -0.18 -12.06 -14.93
CA THR A 172 -0.19 -12.97 -16.09
C THR A 172 -0.77 -12.28 -17.34
N THR A 173 -0.46 -12.79 -18.52
CA THR A 173 -1.00 -12.28 -19.80
C THR A 173 -2.53 -12.29 -19.82
N LEU A 174 -3.16 -13.34 -19.27
CA LEU A 174 -4.62 -13.43 -19.15
C LEU A 174 -5.16 -12.31 -18.26
N ARG A 175 -4.54 -12.09 -17.10
CA ARG A 175 -4.95 -11.03 -16.18
C ARG A 175 -4.80 -9.64 -16.81
N LYS A 176 -3.71 -9.41 -17.53
CA LYS A 176 -3.49 -8.17 -18.30
C LYS A 176 -4.62 -7.93 -19.31
N ARG A 177 -5.01 -8.94 -20.10
CA ARG A 177 -6.14 -8.83 -21.04
C ARG A 177 -7.46 -8.46 -20.35
N ILE A 178 -7.74 -9.05 -19.19
CA ILE A 178 -8.94 -8.73 -18.39
C ILE A 178 -8.92 -7.27 -17.94
N LEU A 179 -7.81 -6.82 -17.36
CA LEU A 179 -7.66 -5.44 -16.88
C LEU A 179 -7.72 -4.44 -18.04
N THR A 180 -7.09 -4.73 -19.17
CA THR A 180 -7.16 -3.90 -20.38
C THR A 180 -8.60 -3.77 -20.88
N LYS A 181 -9.36 -4.88 -20.92
CA LYS A 181 -10.77 -4.84 -21.34
C LYS A 181 -11.59 -4.01 -20.35
N GLN A 182 -11.41 -4.20 -19.05
CA GLN A 182 -12.14 -3.44 -18.04
C GLN A 182 -11.80 -1.96 -18.08
N MET A 183 -10.54 -1.59 -18.23
CA MET A 183 -10.14 -0.17 -18.30
C MET A 183 -10.79 0.56 -19.48
N LYS A 184 -11.01 -0.13 -20.60
CA LYS A 184 -11.77 0.42 -21.73
C LYS A 184 -13.26 0.63 -21.41
N ILE A 185 -13.85 -0.25 -20.59
CA ILE A 185 -15.24 -0.14 -20.13
C ILE A 185 -15.39 1.07 -19.19
N GLU A 186 -14.45 1.28 -18.27
CA GLU A 186 -14.47 2.40 -17.32
C GLU A 186 -13.97 3.73 -17.92
N PHE A 187 -13.40 3.71 -19.13
CA PHE A 187 -12.81 4.90 -19.74
C PHE A 187 -13.78 6.09 -19.85
N PRO A 188 -15.06 5.93 -20.22
CA PRO A 188 -16.01 7.04 -20.23
C PRO A 188 -16.18 7.70 -18.85
N THR A 189 -16.21 6.90 -17.77
CA THR A 189 -16.29 7.41 -16.39
C THR A 189 -15.05 8.23 -16.03
N ILE A 190 -13.86 7.71 -16.35
CA ILE A 190 -12.59 8.42 -16.14
C ILE A 190 -12.53 9.70 -16.98
N PHE A 191 -12.96 9.64 -18.23
CA PHE A 191 -12.94 10.80 -19.14
C PHE A 191 -13.88 11.90 -18.67
N ASN A 192 -15.08 11.54 -18.19
CA ASN A 192 -16.02 12.51 -17.62
C ASN A 192 -15.47 13.17 -16.35
N PHE A 193 -14.67 12.46 -15.55
CA PHE A 193 -14.00 13.02 -14.38
C PHE A 193 -12.88 14.02 -14.74
N LEU A 194 -12.27 13.88 -15.92
CA LEU A 194 -11.23 14.80 -16.40
C LEU A 194 -11.77 16.12 -16.97
N LYS A 195 -13.09 16.19 -17.22
CA LYS A 195 -13.76 17.33 -17.82
C LYS A 195 -14.21 18.34 -16.78
#